data_AF-A0A953S4V8-F1
#
_entry.id   AF-A0A953S4V8-F1
#
_cell.length_a   1.000
_cell.length_b   1.000
_cell.length_c   1.000
_cell.angle_alpha   90.00
_cell.angle_beta   90.00
_cell.angle_gamma   90.00
#
_symmetry.space_group_name_H-M   'P 1'
#
loop_
_entity.id
_entity.type
_entity.pdbx_description
1 polymer ?
#
loop_
_entity_poly.entity_id
_entity_poly.type
_entity_poly.pdbx_seq_one_letter_code
_entity_poly.pdbx_strand_id
1 'polypeptide(L)'
;MTPQAATAMQPVKTSVPVTQIQTENVLDRFQQVYDSIARRAFDIFDANGRWFGNELGDWLIAESEMLHPVHLEMAESDDNLTVRAEVPGFSTKEVEINVEPRRLTITGKHEAKEEGKKGKTIYSERCAKEVLRSIDLPAEVDSSKVTAILKDGILSIELPKAAHAKTVRVEPKAA
;
A
#
# COMPACT_ATOMS: atom_id res chain seq x y z
N MET A 1 -7.36 52.99 4.86
CA MET A 1 -6.57 51.74 4.76
C MET A 1 -7.50 50.60 5.09
N THR A 2 -8.04 49.95 4.06
CA THR A 2 -8.94 48.79 4.16
C THR A 2 -8.11 47.53 4.42
N PRO A 3 -8.50 46.66 5.37
CA PRO A 3 -7.77 45.42 5.59
C PRO A 3 -8.10 44.39 4.49
N GLN A 4 -7.05 43.80 3.94
CA GLN A 4 -7.08 42.76 2.92
C GLN A 4 -7.53 41.44 3.56
N ALA A 5 -8.63 40.87 3.07
CA ALA A 5 -9.17 39.61 3.54
C ALA A 5 -8.18 38.46 3.29
N ALA A 6 -7.91 37.68 4.34
CA ALA A 6 -7.17 36.44 4.25
C ALA A 6 -8.01 35.40 3.48
N THR A 7 -7.59 35.06 2.27
CA THR A 7 -8.15 33.95 1.50
C THR A 7 -7.76 32.64 2.17
N ALA A 8 -8.73 31.95 2.76
CA ALA A 8 -8.58 30.59 3.25
C ALA A 8 -8.26 29.64 2.09
N MET A 9 -7.09 28.98 2.16
CA MET A 9 -6.74 27.89 1.24
C MET A 9 -7.61 26.68 1.56
N GLN A 10 -8.56 26.36 0.68
CA GLN A 10 -9.28 25.10 0.72
C GLN A 10 -8.30 23.94 0.40
N PRO A 11 -8.34 22.81 1.12
CA PRO A 11 -7.48 21.67 0.81
C PRO A 11 -7.89 21.08 -0.54
N VAL A 12 -6.92 21.01 -1.47
CA VAL A 12 -7.07 20.37 -2.78
C VAL A 12 -7.29 18.87 -2.55
N LYS A 13 -8.50 18.39 -2.88
CA LYS A 13 -8.85 16.97 -2.84
C LYS A 13 -8.28 16.28 -4.08
N THR A 14 -7.08 15.73 -3.99
CA THR A 14 -6.56 14.86 -5.05
C THR A 14 -7.07 13.44 -4.79
N SER A 15 -8.14 13.04 -5.48
CA SER A 15 -8.69 11.68 -5.40
C SER A 15 -7.75 10.69 -6.08
N VAL A 16 -7.43 9.58 -5.42
CA VAL A 16 -6.76 8.44 -6.08
C VAL A 16 -7.75 7.84 -7.08
N PRO A 17 -7.35 7.55 -8.33
CA PRO A 17 -8.24 6.89 -9.29
C PRO A 17 -8.58 5.49 -8.78
N VAL A 18 -9.79 5.32 -8.25
CA VAL A 18 -10.35 4.00 -7.97
C VAL A 18 -10.69 3.36 -9.31
N THR A 19 -9.81 2.49 -9.81
CA THR A 19 -10.02 1.75 -11.05
C THR A 19 -10.28 0.30 -10.69
N GLN A 20 -11.42 -0.24 -11.09
CA GLN A 20 -11.71 -1.67 -10.96
C GLN A 20 -10.79 -2.43 -11.90
N ILE A 21 -9.77 -3.11 -11.35
CA ILE A 21 -8.86 -3.96 -12.10
C ILE A 21 -9.23 -5.42 -11.82
N GLN A 22 -9.15 -6.27 -12.84
CA GLN A 22 -9.39 -7.71 -12.70
C GLN A 22 -8.32 -8.34 -11.79
N THR A 23 -8.74 -9.19 -10.85
CA THR A 23 -7.92 -9.87 -9.82
C THR A 23 -6.69 -10.58 -10.39
N GLU A 24 -6.75 -11.04 -11.65
CA GLU A 24 -5.63 -11.63 -12.38
C GLU A 24 -4.36 -10.77 -12.40
N ASN A 25 -4.49 -9.44 -12.48
CA ASN A 25 -3.32 -8.55 -12.52
C ASN A 25 -2.60 -8.42 -11.16
N VAL A 26 -3.32 -8.64 -10.06
CA VAL A 26 -2.78 -8.49 -8.71
C VAL A 26 -1.87 -9.66 -8.36
N LEU A 27 -2.32 -10.89 -8.61
CA LEU A 27 -1.54 -12.10 -8.36
C LEU A 27 -0.26 -12.13 -9.19
N ASP A 28 -0.35 -11.76 -10.47
CA ASP A 28 0.82 -11.65 -11.34
C ASP A 28 1.84 -10.64 -10.79
N ARG A 29 1.36 -9.52 -10.26
CA ARG A 29 2.22 -8.51 -9.63
C ARG A 29 2.87 -9.02 -8.35
N PHE A 30 2.15 -9.74 -7.49
CA PHE A 30 2.73 -10.41 -6.32
C PHE A 30 3.83 -11.39 -6.74
N GLN A 31 3.59 -12.20 -7.77
CA GLN A 31 4.57 -13.15 -8.26
C GLN A 31 5.80 -12.44 -8.83
N GLN A 32 5.62 -11.36 -9.59
CA GLN A 32 6.73 -10.57 -10.11
C GLN A 32 7.59 -9.95 -9.00
N VAL A 33 6.96 -9.43 -7.94
CA VAL A 33 7.67 -8.89 -6.77
C VAL A 33 8.41 -10.01 -6.05
N TYR A 34 7.73 -11.13 -5.76
CA TYR A 34 8.34 -12.30 -5.12
C TYR A 34 9.54 -12.82 -5.90
N ASP A 35 9.41 -13.01 -7.21
CA ASP A 35 10.50 -13.48 -8.07
C ASP A 35 11.68 -12.50 -8.08
N SER A 36 11.39 -11.20 -8.01
CA SER A 36 12.42 -10.17 -7.98
C SER A 36 13.18 -10.17 -6.65
N ILE A 37 12.47 -10.32 -5.53
CA ILE A 37 13.07 -10.49 -4.20
C ILE A 37 13.88 -11.78 -4.16
N ALA A 38 13.34 -12.89 -4.67
CA ALA A 38 14.01 -14.19 -4.70
C ALA A 38 15.33 -14.13 -5.48
N ARG A 39 15.34 -13.47 -6.66
CA ARG A 39 16.58 -13.24 -7.43
C ARG A 39 17.58 -12.41 -6.64
N ARG A 40 17.14 -11.33 -6.01
CA ARG A 40 18.04 -10.46 -5.23
C ARG A 40 18.58 -11.17 -3.98
N ALA A 41 17.76 -11.97 -3.31
CA ALA A 41 18.16 -12.79 -2.18
C ALA A 41 19.21 -13.83 -2.61
N PHE A 42 19.05 -14.43 -3.79
CA PHE A 42 20.05 -15.34 -4.36
C PHE A 42 21.38 -14.64 -4.67
N ASP A 43 21.35 -13.41 -5.19
CA ASP A 43 22.57 -12.62 -5.42
C ASP A 43 23.30 -12.32 -4.11
N ILE A 44 22.56 -12.00 -3.04
CA ILE A 44 23.12 -11.78 -1.70
C ILE A 44 23.71 -13.07 -1.15
N PHE A 45 23.00 -14.19 -1.27
CA PHE A 45 23.48 -15.51 -0.89
C PHE A 45 24.80 -15.87 -1.59
N ASP A 46 24.90 -15.63 -2.90
CA ASP A 46 26.12 -15.88 -3.66
C ASP A 46 27.27 -14.96 -3.20
N ALA A 47 26.99 -13.67 -3.02
CA ALA A 47 27.96 -12.68 -2.54
C ALA A 47 28.48 -12.99 -1.12
N ASN A 48 27.64 -13.58 -0.27
CA ASN A 48 27.99 -14.01 1.09
C ASN A 48 28.70 -15.38 1.14
N GLY A 49 29.13 -15.93 -0.01
CA GLY A 49 29.87 -17.19 -0.08
C GLY A 49 29.00 -18.44 0.08
N ARG A 50 27.70 -18.33 -0.22
CA ARG A 50 26.73 -19.44 -0.21
C ARG A 50 26.57 -20.09 1.17
N TRP A 51 26.54 -19.29 2.22
CA TRP A 51 26.32 -19.80 3.58
C TRP A 51 24.85 -20.22 3.77
N PHE A 52 24.62 -21.53 3.81
CA PHE A 52 23.32 -22.12 4.16
C PHE A 52 22.88 -21.83 5.59
N GLY A 53 21.58 -21.65 5.82
CA GLY A 53 20.98 -21.33 7.12
C GLY A 53 20.71 -19.83 7.35
N ASN A 54 21.06 -18.96 6.41
CA ASN A 54 20.73 -17.52 6.42
C ASN A 54 19.73 -17.12 5.32
N GLU A 55 19.04 -18.07 4.71
CA GLU A 55 18.17 -17.82 3.55
C GLU A 55 17.07 -16.79 3.87
N LEU A 56 16.52 -16.85 5.08
CA LEU A 56 15.55 -15.85 5.56
C LEU A 56 16.19 -14.48 5.75
N GLY A 57 17.44 -14.41 6.21
CA GLY A 57 18.18 -13.16 6.36
C GLY A 57 18.45 -12.51 5.01
N ASP A 58 18.93 -13.29 4.03
CA ASP A 58 19.17 -12.83 2.67
C ASP A 58 17.87 -12.36 1.99
N TRP A 59 16.75 -13.06 2.25
CA TRP A 59 15.41 -12.63 1.81
C TRP A 59 15.01 -11.28 2.40
N LEU A 60 15.12 -11.11 3.72
CA LEU A 60 14.72 -9.88 4.40
C LEU A 60 15.55 -8.67 3.96
N ILE A 61 16.85 -8.88 3.71
CA ILE A 61 17.72 -7.83 3.15
C ILE A 61 17.23 -7.47 1.74
N ALA A 62 17.05 -8.47 0.86
CA ALA A 62 16.56 -8.25 -0.50
C ALA A 62 15.21 -7.51 -0.51
N GLU A 63 14.26 -7.92 0.33
CA GLU A 63 12.98 -7.27 0.47
C GLU A 63 13.14 -5.80 0.88
N SER A 64 13.97 -5.50 1.87
CA SER A 64 14.21 -4.13 2.34
C SER A 64 14.90 -3.22 1.31
N GLU A 65 15.70 -3.78 0.42
CA GLU A 65 16.32 -3.05 -0.68
C GLU A 65 15.33 -2.73 -1.79
N MET A 66 14.28 -3.54 -1.97
CA MET A 66 13.37 -3.43 -3.11
C MET A 66 12.04 -2.77 -2.77
N LEU A 67 11.49 -3.08 -1.59
CA LEU A 67 10.18 -2.65 -1.13
C LEU A 67 10.26 -1.57 -0.06
N HIS A 68 9.43 -0.55 -0.22
CA HIS A 68 9.31 0.52 0.74
C HIS A 68 8.40 0.00 1.86
N PRO A 69 8.84 0.08 3.13
CA PRO A 69 8.00 -0.33 4.23
C PRO A 69 6.77 0.57 4.28
N VAL A 70 5.60 -0.04 4.31
CA VAL A 70 4.32 0.67 4.44
C VAL A 70 3.75 0.35 5.80
N HIS A 71 3.91 1.31 6.71
CA HIS A 71 3.23 1.31 7.99
C HIS A 71 1.77 1.68 7.78
N LEU A 72 0.88 1.01 8.50
CA LEU A 72 -0.55 1.25 8.38
C LEU A 72 -1.27 1.11 9.71
N GLU A 73 -2.39 1.81 9.80
CA GLU A 73 -3.35 1.76 10.90
C GLU A 73 -4.72 1.44 10.30
N MET A 74 -5.49 0.58 10.98
CA MET A 74 -6.87 0.25 10.62
C MET A 74 -7.78 0.53 11.81
N ALA A 75 -8.85 1.27 11.57
CA ALA A 75 -9.89 1.57 12.54
C ALA A 75 -11.24 1.03 12.05
N GLU A 76 -12.10 0.61 12.98
CA GLU A 76 -13.43 0.08 12.71
C GLU A 76 -14.49 0.94 13.42
N SER A 77 -15.56 1.24 12.70
CA SER A 77 -16.82 1.74 13.23
C SER A 77 -17.94 0.75 12.91
N ASP A 78 -19.17 1.03 13.34
CA ASP A 78 -20.30 0.12 13.13
C ASP A 78 -20.52 -0.21 11.64
N ASP A 79 -20.44 0.79 10.77
CA ASP A 79 -20.75 0.68 9.34
C ASP A 79 -19.54 0.76 8.41
N ASN A 80 -18.34 1.06 8.92
CA ASN A 80 -17.18 1.38 8.08
C ASN A 80 -15.86 0.83 8.64
N LEU A 81 -14.91 0.57 7.74
CA LEU A 81 -13.50 0.40 8.08
C LEU A 81 -12.72 1.58 7.50
N THR A 82 -11.71 2.05 8.21
CA THR A 82 -10.80 3.11 7.72
C THR A 82 -9.38 2.61 7.81
N VAL A 83 -8.64 2.69 6.70
CA VAL A 83 -7.22 2.33 6.64
C VAL A 83 -6.41 3.59 6.32
N ARG A 84 -5.34 3.82 7.09
CA ARG A 84 -4.32 4.83 6.80
C ARG A 84 -3.00 4.13 6.55
N ALA A 85 -2.37 4.38 5.42
CA ALA A 85 -1.11 3.78 5.03
C ALA A 85 -0.09 4.85 4.63
N GLU A 86 1.14 4.72 5.11
CA GLU A 86 2.25 5.61 4.77
C GLU A 86 2.89 5.17 3.44
N VAL A 87 2.78 6.03 2.43
CA VAL A 87 3.35 5.84 1.08
C VAL A 87 4.07 7.12 0.61
N PRO A 88 5.07 7.61 1.35
CA PRO A 88 5.74 8.87 1.05
C PRO A 88 6.46 8.81 -0.30
N GLY A 89 6.38 9.91 -1.04
CA GLY A 89 7.05 10.05 -2.34
C GLY A 89 6.26 9.53 -3.53
N PHE A 90 5.25 8.68 -3.33
CA PHE A 90 4.39 8.18 -4.41
C PHE A 90 3.30 9.20 -4.76
N SER A 91 3.04 9.34 -6.06
CA SER A 91 1.91 10.11 -6.57
C SER A 91 0.65 9.25 -6.72
N THR A 92 -0.51 9.88 -6.85
CA THR A 92 -1.79 9.18 -7.05
C THR A 92 -1.84 8.31 -8.32
N LYS A 93 -0.94 8.54 -9.28
CA LYS A 93 -0.84 7.74 -10.51
C LYS A 93 0.06 6.52 -10.36
N GLU A 94 0.93 6.53 -9.35
CA GLU A 94 1.89 5.45 -9.08
C GLU A 94 1.39 4.46 -8.04
N VAL A 95 0.31 4.81 -7.32
CA VAL A 95 -0.35 3.96 -6.32
C VAL A 95 -1.62 3.37 -6.89
N GLU A 96 -1.80 2.09 -6.66
CA GLU A 96 -2.94 1.30 -7.07
C GLU A 96 -3.52 0.60 -5.83
N ILE A 97 -4.85 0.59 -5.74
CA ILE A 97 -5.59 0.07 -4.59
C ILE A 97 -6.58 -0.96 -5.10
N ASN A 98 -6.40 -2.19 -4.65
CA ASN A 98 -7.26 -3.31 -5.00
C ASN A 98 -8.04 -3.73 -3.75
N VAL A 99 -9.37 -3.73 -3.86
CA VAL A 99 -10.26 -4.10 -2.76
C VAL A 99 -11.13 -5.28 -3.15
N GLU A 100 -10.92 -6.38 -2.45
CA GLU A 100 -11.76 -7.56 -2.45
C GLU A 100 -12.65 -7.55 -1.19
N PRO A 101 -13.71 -8.37 -1.12
CA PRO A 101 -14.63 -8.35 0.01
C PRO A 101 -13.96 -8.44 1.38
N ARG A 102 -12.86 -9.19 1.50
CA ARG A 102 -12.14 -9.38 2.78
C ARG A 102 -10.66 -9.02 2.72
N ARG A 103 -10.19 -8.36 1.66
CA ARG A 103 -8.75 -8.08 1.48
C ARG A 103 -8.54 -6.73 0.82
N LEU A 104 -7.60 -5.98 1.37
CA LEU A 104 -7.10 -4.73 0.80
C LEU A 104 -5.65 -4.95 0.37
N THR A 105 -5.36 -4.62 -0.89
CA THR A 105 -3.99 -4.63 -1.43
C THR A 105 -3.63 -3.23 -1.92
N ILE A 106 -2.47 -2.74 -1.48
CA ILE A 106 -1.86 -1.47 -1.89
C ILE A 106 -0.59 -1.82 -2.65
N THR A 107 -0.53 -1.43 -3.92
CA THR A 107 0.63 -1.59 -4.79
C THR A 107 1.07 -0.23 -5.29
N GLY A 108 2.34 -0.10 -5.64
CA GLY A 108 2.79 1.11 -6.29
C GLY A 108 4.23 1.03 -6.71
N LYS A 109 4.58 1.68 -7.82
CA LYS A 109 5.93 1.62 -8.38
C LYS A 109 6.31 2.97 -8.94
N HIS A 110 7.43 3.49 -8.49
CA HIS A 110 8.10 4.59 -9.15
C HIS A 110 8.66 4.09 -10.48
N GLU A 111 8.12 4.61 -11.58
CA GLU A 111 8.85 4.54 -12.84
C GLU A 111 10.15 5.33 -12.65
N ALA A 112 11.27 4.62 -12.73
CA ALA A 112 12.55 5.28 -12.80
C ALA A 112 12.57 6.09 -14.10
N LYS A 113 12.21 7.37 -14.02
CA LYS A 113 12.74 8.32 -14.98
C LYS A 113 14.25 8.24 -14.79
N GLU A 114 14.92 7.60 -15.72
CA GLU A 114 16.27 8.01 -16.08
C GLU A 114 16.16 9.48 -16.50
N GLU A 115 16.05 10.37 -15.52
CA GLU A 115 16.47 11.73 -15.74
C GLU A 115 17.91 11.57 -16.21
N GLY A 116 18.18 11.97 -17.45
CA GLY A 116 19.52 12.12 -17.98
C GLY A 116 20.27 13.07 -17.07
N LYS A 117 20.81 12.53 -15.97
CA LYS A 117 21.43 13.31 -14.91
C LYS A 117 22.71 13.87 -15.50
N LYS A 118 22.67 15.16 -15.82
CA LYS A 118 23.87 15.99 -15.85
C LYS A 118 24.40 16.07 -14.41
N GLY A 119 25.06 15.01 -13.95
CA GLY A 119 25.63 14.92 -12.61
C GLY A 119 25.79 13.48 -12.13
N LYS A 120 26.97 13.17 -11.57
CA LYS A 120 27.24 11.88 -10.92
C LYS A 120 26.50 11.83 -9.58
N THR A 121 25.66 10.82 -9.37
CA THR A 121 25.11 10.54 -8.04
C THR A 121 26.27 10.09 -7.15
N ILE A 122 26.60 10.87 -6.13
CA ILE A 122 27.73 10.60 -5.22
C ILE A 122 27.31 9.65 -4.09
N TYR A 123 26.06 9.76 -3.64
CA TYR A 123 25.49 8.96 -2.55
C TYR A 123 23.97 8.92 -2.66
N SER A 124 23.33 7.81 -2.28
CA SER A 124 21.87 7.65 -2.27
C SER A 124 21.47 6.61 -1.23
N GLU A 125 20.65 7.01 -0.27
CA GLU A 125 19.99 6.12 0.69
C GLU A 125 18.56 5.76 0.25
N ARG A 126 18.12 6.20 -0.94
CA ARG A 126 16.83 5.81 -1.50
C ARG A 126 16.89 4.32 -1.86
N CYS A 127 16.39 3.47 -0.97
CA CYS A 127 16.41 2.02 -1.15
C CYS A 127 15.28 1.55 -2.06
N ALA A 128 14.03 1.87 -1.76
CA ALA A 128 12.91 1.23 -2.43
C ALA A 128 12.14 2.11 -3.42
N LYS A 129 11.73 1.49 -4.53
CA LYS A 129 10.93 2.12 -5.60
C LYS A 129 9.53 1.53 -5.72
N GLU A 130 9.22 0.49 -4.95
CA GLU A 130 7.97 -0.23 -5.03
C GLU A 130 7.35 -0.36 -3.63
N VAL A 131 6.03 -0.23 -3.53
CA VAL A 131 5.25 -0.55 -2.33
C VAL A 131 4.37 -1.74 -2.64
N LEU A 132 4.31 -2.68 -1.70
CA LEU A 132 3.41 -3.82 -1.75
C LEU A 132 2.93 -4.14 -0.34
N ARG A 133 1.63 -4.01 -0.11
CA ARG A 133 0.98 -4.49 1.11
C ARG A 133 -0.32 -5.17 0.79
N SER A 134 -0.57 -6.27 1.47
CA SER A 134 -1.88 -6.91 1.53
C SER A 134 -2.26 -7.08 2.98
N ILE A 135 -3.48 -6.70 3.33
CA ILE A 135 -4.04 -6.92 4.66
C ILE A 135 -5.42 -7.57 4.54
N ASP A 136 -5.70 -8.49 5.46
CA ASP A 136 -7.03 -9.06 5.63
C ASP A 136 -7.92 -8.08 6.40
N LEU A 137 -9.15 -7.92 5.92
CA LEU A 137 -10.16 -7.09 6.53
C LEU A 137 -10.95 -7.92 7.57
N PRO A 138 -11.27 -7.33 8.73
CA PRO A 138 -12.02 -8.03 9.78
C PRO A 138 -13.49 -8.27 9.39
N ALA A 139 -14.04 -7.46 8.49
CA ALA A 139 -15.40 -7.56 7.98
C ALA A 139 -15.42 -7.54 6.45
N GLU A 140 -16.53 -8.02 5.88
CA GLU A 140 -16.77 -7.86 4.44
C GLU A 140 -17.09 -6.41 4.10
N VAL A 141 -16.53 -5.89 3.01
CA VAL A 141 -16.71 -4.51 2.55
C VAL A 141 -17.39 -4.45 1.19
N ASP A 142 -18.15 -3.38 0.96
CA ASP A 142 -18.74 -3.04 -0.33
C ASP A 142 -17.69 -2.33 -1.19
N SER A 143 -16.96 -3.11 -2.00
CA SER A 143 -15.88 -2.60 -2.87
C SER A 143 -16.35 -1.53 -3.87
N SER A 144 -17.65 -1.47 -4.18
CA SER A 144 -18.22 -0.48 -5.10
C SER A 144 -18.31 0.94 -4.52
N LYS A 145 -18.22 1.07 -3.18
CA LYS A 145 -18.36 2.34 -2.45
C LYS A 145 -17.08 2.82 -1.78
N VAL A 146 -15.95 2.19 -2.09
CA VAL A 146 -14.66 2.54 -1.52
C VAL A 146 -14.22 3.91 -2.02
N THR A 147 -13.67 4.72 -1.12
CA THR A 147 -13.01 5.98 -1.47
C THR A 147 -11.60 6.02 -0.93
N ALA A 148 -10.70 6.70 -1.66
CA ALA A 148 -9.31 6.82 -1.27
C ALA A 148 -8.76 8.22 -1.58
N ILE A 149 -7.98 8.76 -0.63
CA ILE A 149 -7.34 10.07 -0.73
C ILE A 149 -5.88 9.91 -0.35
N LEU A 150 -4.98 10.38 -1.22
CA LEU A 150 -3.56 10.47 -0.92
C LEU A 150 -3.21 11.94 -0.69
N LYS A 151 -2.75 12.23 0.53
CA LYS A 151 -2.36 13.59 0.93
C LYS A 151 -1.13 13.52 1.82
N ASP A 152 -0.14 14.34 1.53
CA ASP A 152 1.09 14.48 2.33
C ASP A 152 1.81 13.13 2.60
N GLY A 153 1.76 12.21 1.62
CA GLY A 153 2.35 10.87 1.73
C GLY A 153 1.52 9.86 2.52
N ILE A 154 0.32 10.23 2.97
CA ILE A 154 -0.61 9.37 3.71
C ILE A 154 -1.79 9.02 2.81
N LEU A 155 -1.97 7.71 2.56
CA LEU A 155 -3.12 7.15 1.87
C LEU A 155 -4.22 6.81 2.87
N SER A 156 -5.34 7.53 2.81
CA SER A 156 -6.54 7.27 3.61
C SER A 156 -7.59 6.59 2.75
N ILE A 157 -8.08 5.43 3.21
CA ILE A 157 -9.05 4.59 2.49
C ILE A 157 -10.27 4.37 3.39
N GLU A 158 -11.45 4.69 2.89
CA GLU A 158 -12.73 4.40 3.54
C GLU A 158 -13.39 3.19 2.86
N LEU A 159 -13.76 2.20 3.66
CA LEU A 159 -14.20 0.88 3.22
C LEU A 159 -15.55 0.53 3.89
N PRO A 160 -16.68 0.93 3.29
CA PRO A 160 -18.00 0.68 3.88
C PRO A 160 -18.24 -0.83 4.04
N LYS A 161 -18.76 -1.26 5.19
CA LYS A 161 -19.08 -2.66 5.43
C LYS A 161 -20.24 -3.11 4.54
N ALA A 162 -20.21 -4.36 4.11
CA ALA A 162 -21.28 -4.97 3.35
C ALA A 162 -22.57 -5.10 4.20
N ALA A 163 -23.74 -4.86 3.60
CA ALA A 163 -25.03 -4.82 4.30
C ALA A 163 -25.43 -6.12 5.03
N HIS A 164 -24.80 -7.25 4.69
CA HIS A 164 -25.04 -8.56 5.31
C HIS A 164 -24.15 -8.83 6.54
N ALA A 165 -23.21 -7.94 6.87
CA ALA A 165 -22.32 -8.08 8.03
C ALA A 165 -22.96 -7.58 9.35
N LYS A 166 -24.27 -7.83 9.55
CA LYS A 166 -24.92 -7.46 10.82
C LYS A 166 -24.63 -8.48 11.91
N THR A 167 -24.01 -8.03 12.99
CA THR A 167 -23.84 -8.80 14.23
C THR A 167 -25.21 -9.25 14.76
N VAL A 168 -25.42 -10.57 14.87
CA VAL A 168 -26.63 -11.14 15.47
C VAL A 168 -26.32 -11.50 16.92
N ARG A 169 -26.99 -10.85 17.87
CA ARG A 169 -26.98 -11.27 19.27
C ARG A 169 -27.92 -12.47 19.43
N VAL A 170 -27.37 -13.61 19.85
CA VAL A 170 -28.16 -14.81 20.17
C VAL A 170 -28.28 -14.91 21.68
N GLU A 171 -29.50 -14.92 22.19
CA GLU A 171 -29.74 -15.21 23.61
C GLU A 171 -29.80 -16.73 23.85
N PRO A 172 -29.11 -17.25 24.88
CA PRO A 172 -29.14 -18.67 25.18
C PRO A 172 -30.53 -19.08 25.68
N LYS A 173 -31.05 -20.19 25.15
CA LYS A 173 -32.29 -20.79 25.63
C LYS A 173 -31.96 -21.75 26.78
N ALA A 174 -32.59 -21.55 27.94
CA ALA A 174 -32.48 -22.49 29.06
C ALA A 174 -33.08 -23.85 28.67
N ALA A 175 -32.40 -24.92 29.09
CA ALA A 175 -32.82 -26.32 28.91
C ALA A 175 -33.93 -26.71 29.88
#